data_AF-A0A951GV89-F1
#
_entry.id   AF-A0A951GV89-F1
#
_cell.length_a   1.000
_cell.length_b   1.000
_cell.length_c   1.000
_cell.angle_alpha   90.00
_cell.angle_beta   90.00
_cell.angle_gamma   90.00
#
_symmetry.space_group_name_H-M   'P 1'
#
loop_
_entity.id
_entity.type
_entity.pdbx_description
1 polymer ?
#
loop_
_entity_poly.entity_id
_entity_poly.type
_entity_poly.pdbx_seq_one_letter_code
_entity_poly.pdbx_strand_id
1 'polypeptide(L)'
;AVVSAVRGASAIVRGAEPIYRPAAFGPFTTSAENVILLGVLALTLLALVGCLRRLPLEYGCLAALALAVSLSSPVIGEPLAAFDRYALTIFPLWMAAGAWIAERRLTRPAVLVGGVLLAFYAFWFSSWSFIA
;
A
#
# COMPACT_ATOMS: atom_id res chain seq x y z
N ALA A 1 -6.07 -2.88 -12.81
CA ALA A 1 -6.03 -2.73 -11.34
C ALA A 1 -7.37 -3.08 -10.71
N VAL A 2 -8.44 -2.32 -10.98
CA VAL A 2 -9.76 -2.57 -10.37
C VAL A 2 -10.32 -3.95 -10.72
N VAL A 3 -10.30 -4.35 -11.99
CA VAL A 3 -10.82 -5.66 -12.43
C VAL A 3 -10.02 -6.83 -11.82
N SER A 4 -8.69 -6.72 -11.76
CA SER A 4 -7.82 -7.74 -11.16
C SER A 4 -8.03 -7.84 -9.65
N ALA A 5 -8.18 -6.72 -8.94
CA ALA A 5 -8.49 -6.69 -7.52
C ALA A 5 -9.90 -7.23 -7.21
N VAL A 6 -10.92 -6.89 -8.00
CA VAL A 6 -12.29 -7.45 -7.83
C VAL A 6 -12.29 -8.96 -8.07
N ARG A 7 -11.58 -9.45 -9.10
CA ARG A 7 -11.42 -10.89 -9.33
C ARG A 7 -10.70 -11.57 -8.16
N GLY A 8 -9.60 -10.99 -7.68
CA GLY A 8 -8.85 -11.50 -6.53
C GLY A 8 -9.69 -11.55 -5.26
N ALA A 9 -10.39 -10.45 -4.92
CA ALA A 9 -11.31 -10.40 -3.79
C ALA A 9 -12.42 -11.45 -3.91
N SER A 10 -13.00 -11.62 -5.11
CA SER A 10 -14.03 -12.64 -5.34
C SER A 10 -13.50 -14.07 -5.20
N ALA A 11 -12.26 -14.34 -5.60
CA ALA A 11 -11.62 -15.65 -5.47
C ALA A 11 -11.32 -15.99 -4.00
N ILE A 12 -10.86 -15.00 -3.22
CA ILE A 12 -10.61 -15.13 -1.78
C ILE A 12 -11.93 -15.38 -1.04
N VAL A 13 -12.97 -14.60 -1.31
CA VAL A 13 -14.29 -14.74 -0.66
C VAL A 13 -14.93 -16.09 -0.96
N ARG A 14 -14.70 -16.64 -2.16
CA ARG A 14 -15.20 -17.96 -2.56
C ARG A 14 -14.35 -19.11 -2.03
N GLY A 15 -13.25 -18.85 -1.31
CA GLY A 15 -12.33 -19.86 -0.80
C GLY A 15 -11.56 -20.60 -1.90
N ALA A 16 -11.54 -20.07 -3.12
CA ALA A 16 -10.91 -20.71 -4.27
C ALA A 16 -9.38 -20.58 -4.25
N GLU A 17 -8.86 -19.55 -3.57
CA GLU A 17 -7.42 -19.36 -3.39
C GLU A 17 -7.05 -18.99 -1.95
N PRO A 18 -5.94 -19.53 -1.41
CA PRO A 18 -5.41 -19.13 -0.11
C PRO A 18 -4.85 -17.69 -0.15
N ILE A 19 -5.00 -16.95 0.95
CA ILE A 19 -4.46 -15.59 1.10
C ILE A 19 -2.95 -15.61 1.32
N TYR A 20 -2.49 -16.55 2.16
CA TYR A 20 -1.10 -16.69 2.55
C TYR A 20 -0.46 -17.85 1.79
N ARG A 21 0.56 -17.55 0.99
CA ARG A 21 1.40 -18.53 0.31
C ARG A 21 2.82 -17.97 0.23
N PRO A 22 3.72 -18.36 1.14
CA PRO A 22 5.08 -17.84 1.14
C PRO A 22 5.78 -18.20 -0.16
N ALA A 23 6.35 -17.19 -0.80
CA ALA A 23 7.11 -17.28 -2.04
C ALA A 23 8.31 -16.33 -1.98
N ALA A 24 9.24 -16.48 -2.93
CA ALA A 24 10.46 -15.67 -3.01
C ALA A 24 10.19 -14.15 -3.11
N PHE A 25 9.02 -13.75 -3.62
CA PHE A 25 8.66 -12.36 -3.84
C PHE A 25 7.68 -11.80 -2.80
N GLY A 26 7.21 -12.60 -1.84
CA GLY A 26 6.32 -12.14 -0.77
C GLY A 26 5.51 -13.26 -0.10
N PRO A 27 4.82 -12.95 1.02
CA PRO A 27 4.00 -13.92 1.76
C PRO A 27 2.60 -14.16 1.17
N PHE A 28 2.15 -13.30 0.25
CA PHE A 28 0.77 -13.28 -0.24
C PHE A 28 0.67 -13.85 -1.66
N THR A 29 -0.49 -14.41 -2.00
CA THR A 29 -0.80 -14.78 -3.38
C THR A 29 -1.02 -13.53 -4.23
N THR A 30 -0.78 -13.63 -5.55
CA THR A 30 -0.99 -12.51 -6.50
C THR A 30 -2.42 -11.94 -6.44
N SER A 31 -3.42 -12.78 -6.17
CA SER A 31 -4.81 -12.38 -5.95
C SER A 31 -4.96 -11.48 -4.71
N ALA A 32 -4.33 -11.86 -3.59
CA ALA A 32 -4.35 -11.08 -2.34
C ALA A 32 -3.53 -9.79 -2.46
N GLU A 33 -2.36 -9.86 -3.10
CA GLU A 33 -1.49 -8.71 -3.36
C GLU A 33 -2.19 -7.64 -4.19
N ASN A 34 -2.89 -8.02 -5.26
CA ASN A 34 -3.70 -7.08 -6.05
C ASN A 34 -4.78 -6.34 -5.22
N VAL A 35 -5.39 -7.01 -4.24
CA VAL A 35 -6.38 -6.41 -3.33
C VAL A 35 -5.71 -5.45 -2.35
N ILE A 36 -4.59 -5.86 -1.75
CA ILE A 36 -3.80 -5.03 -0.84
C ILE A 36 -3.32 -3.76 -1.56
N LEU A 37 -2.73 -3.91 -2.75
CA LEU A 37 -2.23 -2.80 -3.56
C LEU A 37 -3.35 -1.85 -4.01
N LEU A 38 -4.56 -2.36 -4.28
CA LEU A 38 -5.72 -1.50 -4.53
C LEU A 38 -6.09 -0.69 -3.28
N GLY A 39 -6.03 -1.31 -2.09
CA GLY A 39 -6.21 -0.61 -0.82
C GLY A 39 -5.17 0.47 -0.59
N VAL A 40 -3.90 0.18 -0.88
CA VAL A 40 -2.81 1.16 -0.83
C VAL A 40 -3.06 2.31 -1.81
N LEU A 41 -3.46 2.03 -3.05
CA LEU A 41 -3.84 3.07 -4.02
C LEU A 41 -4.94 3.98 -3.47
N ALA A 42 -6.00 3.43 -2.88
CA ALA A 42 -7.07 4.21 -2.30
C ALA A 42 -6.59 5.12 -1.16
N LEU A 43 -5.77 4.59 -0.24
CA LEU A 43 -5.17 5.36 0.85
C LEU A 43 -4.25 6.47 0.34
N THR A 44 -3.44 6.17 -0.68
CA THR A 44 -2.54 7.11 -1.34
C THR A 44 -3.30 8.25 -2.01
N LEU A 45 -4.42 7.97 -2.68
CA LEU A 45 -5.29 9.00 -3.25
C LEU A 45 -5.94 9.87 -2.17
N LEU A 46 -6.37 9.28 -1.05
CA LEU A 46 -6.88 10.05 0.09
C LEU A 46 -5.80 10.96 0.69
N ALA A 47 -4.57 10.46 0.82
CA ALA A 47 -3.42 11.25 1.27
C ALA A 47 -3.08 12.37 0.28
N LEU A 48 -3.19 12.13 -1.04
CA LEU A 48 -3.01 13.15 -2.07
C LEU A 48 -4.06 14.26 -1.96
N VAL A 49 -5.33 13.91 -1.75
CA VAL A 49 -6.40 14.89 -1.50
C VAL A 49 -6.10 15.67 -0.22
N GLY A 50 -5.63 15.02 0.83
CA GLY A 50 -5.17 15.67 2.05
C GLY A 50 -4.02 16.66 1.79
N CYS A 51 -3.05 16.25 0.97
CA CYS A 51 -1.92 17.08 0.55
C CYS A 51 -2.41 18.33 -0.19
N LEU A 52 -3.24 18.17 -1.22
CA LEU A 52 -3.76 19.29 -2.02
C LEU A 52 -4.65 20.26 -1.22
N ARG A 53 -5.25 19.82 -0.11
CA ARG A 53 -6.11 20.65 0.74
C ARG A 53 -5.38 21.36 1.87
N ARG A 54 -4.23 20.86 2.30
CA ARG A 54 -3.56 21.31 3.53
C ARG A 54 -2.16 21.86 3.32
N LEU A 55 -1.48 21.43 2.25
CA LEU A 55 -0.10 21.81 1.97
C LEU A 55 -0.06 22.83 0.81
N PRO A 56 1.05 23.58 0.69
CA PRO A 56 1.32 24.40 -0.47
C PRO A 56 1.20 23.59 -1.78
N LEU A 57 0.76 24.27 -2.84
CA LEU A 57 0.37 23.64 -4.10
C LEU A 57 1.56 22.94 -4.78
N GLU A 58 2.78 23.41 -4.53
CA GLU A 58 4.04 22.83 -5.02
C GLU A 58 4.22 21.38 -4.53
N TYR A 59 3.93 21.12 -3.26
CA TYR A 59 4.00 19.79 -2.68
C TYR A 59 2.92 18.86 -3.24
N GLY A 60 1.72 19.40 -3.47
CA GLY A 60 0.62 18.69 -4.11
C GLY A 60 0.94 18.29 -5.55
N CYS A 61 1.51 19.20 -6.34
CA CYS A 61 1.96 18.93 -7.70
C CYS A 61 3.07 17.88 -7.74
N LEU A 62 4.06 17.97 -6.86
CA LEU A 62 5.13 16.97 -6.76
C LEU A 62 4.57 15.58 -6.46
N ALA A 63 3.65 15.47 -5.50
CA ALA A 63 3.00 14.20 -5.16
C ALA A 63 2.16 13.66 -6.32
N ALA A 64 1.38 14.51 -6.99
CA ALA A 64 0.55 14.10 -8.12
C ALA A 64 1.39 13.60 -9.30
N LEU A 65 2.48 14.30 -9.65
CA LEU A 65 3.38 13.89 -10.72
C LEU A 65 4.11 12.60 -10.38
N ALA A 66 4.62 12.45 -9.15
CA ALA A 66 5.25 11.22 -8.71
C ALA A 66 4.29 10.02 -8.82
N LEU A 67 3.04 10.19 -8.40
CA LEU A 67 2.01 9.16 -8.53
C LEU A 67 1.65 8.85 -9.98
N ALA A 68 1.56 9.88 -10.84
CA ALA A 68 1.30 9.69 -12.27
C ALA A 68 2.40 8.85 -12.93
N VAL A 69 3.67 9.10 -12.58
CA VAL A 69 4.81 8.29 -13.06
C VAL A 69 4.68 6.84 -12.58
N SER A 70 4.42 6.62 -11.30
CA SER A 70 4.26 5.26 -10.74
C SER A 70 3.13 4.47 -11.39
N LEU A 71 2.05 5.14 -11.82
CA LEU A 71 0.89 4.50 -12.47
C LEU A 71 1.05 4.34 -13.98
N SER A 72 2.06 4.97 -14.59
CA SER A 72 2.23 4.99 -16.06
C SER A 72 2.71 3.66 -16.66
N SER A 73 3.35 2.79 -15.85
CA SER A 73 3.96 1.55 -16.32
C SER A 73 3.33 0.31 -15.67
N PRO A 74 2.09 -0.08 -16.06
CA PRO A 74 1.43 -1.26 -15.52
C PRO A 74 2.06 -2.55 -16.04
N VAL A 75 2.23 -3.55 -15.15
CA VAL A 75 2.66 -4.90 -15.51
C VAL A 75 1.44 -5.78 -15.80
N ILE A 76 1.52 -6.63 -16.83
CA ILE A 76 0.45 -7.57 -17.19
C ILE A 76 0.26 -8.58 -16.05
N GLY A 77 -0.97 -8.72 -15.55
CA GLY A 77 -1.31 -9.60 -14.41
C GLY A 77 -1.19 -8.93 -13.04
N GLU A 78 -0.28 -7.96 -12.89
CA GLU A 78 -0.05 -7.22 -11.65
C GLU A 78 0.10 -5.71 -11.92
N PRO A 79 -1.00 -5.03 -12.25
CA PRO A 79 -0.96 -3.65 -12.75
C PRO A 79 -0.50 -2.61 -11.73
N LEU A 80 -0.43 -2.97 -10.44
CA LEU A 80 0.06 -2.13 -9.35
C LEU A 80 1.35 -2.70 -8.72
N ALA A 81 2.08 -3.55 -9.45
CA ALA A 81 3.30 -4.19 -8.96
C ALA A 81 4.25 -3.18 -8.29
N ALA A 82 4.64 -3.45 -7.04
CA ALA A 82 5.48 -2.60 -6.21
C ALA A 82 4.99 -1.15 -6.00
N PHE A 83 3.71 -0.86 -6.25
CA PHE A 83 3.13 0.49 -6.10
C PHE A 83 3.27 1.03 -4.67
N ASP A 84 3.13 0.15 -3.68
CA ASP A 84 3.37 0.45 -2.28
C ASP A 84 4.74 1.08 -2.06
N ARG A 85 5.81 0.46 -2.59
CA ARG A 85 7.18 0.97 -2.44
C ARG A 85 7.34 2.37 -3.01
N TYR A 86 6.72 2.64 -4.15
CA TYR A 86 6.75 3.98 -4.74
C TYR A 86 5.97 4.99 -3.88
N ALA A 87 4.76 4.65 -3.47
CA ALA A 87 3.93 5.52 -2.62
C ALA A 87 4.63 5.89 -1.31
N LEU A 88 5.35 4.95 -0.68
CA LEU A 88 6.08 5.19 0.57
C LEU A 88 7.26 6.16 0.41
N THR A 89 7.76 6.43 -0.81
CA THR A 89 8.85 7.40 -1.03
C THR A 89 8.36 8.84 -1.25
N ILE A 90 7.05 9.04 -1.46
CA ILE A 90 6.47 10.35 -1.74
C ILE A 90 6.22 11.10 -0.42
N PHE A 91 7.24 11.84 0.02
CA PHE A 91 7.25 12.58 1.29
C PHE A 91 5.99 13.43 1.56
N PRO A 92 5.42 14.20 0.61
CA PRO A 92 4.24 15.02 0.89
C PRO A 92 3.01 14.24 1.36
N LEU A 93 2.86 12.99 0.92
CA LEU A 93 1.76 12.13 1.35
C LEU A 93 1.86 11.81 2.84
N TRP A 94 3.07 11.55 3.33
CA TRP A 94 3.34 11.30 4.73
C TRP A 94 3.13 12.52 5.61
N MET A 95 3.51 13.71 5.13
CA MET A 95 3.22 14.95 5.84
C MET A 95 1.71 15.14 6.04
N ALA A 96 0.94 14.97 4.96
CA ALA A 96 -0.51 15.11 5.02
C ALA A 96 -1.17 14.04 5.90
N ALA A 97 -0.74 12.78 5.79
CA ALA A 97 -1.22 11.68 6.60
C ALA A 97 -0.89 11.88 8.09
N GLY A 98 0.35 12.26 8.41
CA GLY A 98 0.79 12.54 9.77
C GLY A 98 0.00 13.69 10.42
N ALA A 99 -0.21 14.78 9.69
CA ALA A 99 -1.05 15.89 10.15
C ALA A 99 -2.49 15.44 10.44
N TRP A 100 -3.08 14.63 9.57
CA TRP A 100 -4.44 14.10 9.76
C TRP A 100 -4.56 13.17 10.97
N ILE A 101 -3.58 12.28 11.16
CA ILE A 101 -3.51 11.38 12.33
C ILE A 101 -3.38 12.19 13.62
N ALA A 102 -2.54 13.23 13.62
CA ALA A 102 -2.31 14.10 14.76
C ALA A 102 -3.58 14.87 15.16
N GLU A 103 -4.27 15.48 14.19
CA GLU A 103 -5.52 16.20 14.42
C GLU A 103 -6.63 15.31 15.00
N ARG A 104 -6.73 14.06 14.52
CA ARG A 104 -7.71 13.09 15.02
C ARG A 104 -7.29 12.39 16.31
N ARG A 105 -6.13 12.75 16.88
CA ARG A 105 -5.55 12.13 18.08
C ARG A 105 -5.37 10.60 17.93
N LEU A 106 -5.15 10.14 16.69
CA LEU A 106 -4.96 8.73 16.35
C LEU A 106 -3.47 8.32 16.37
N THR A 107 -2.60 9.13 16.95
CA THR A 107 -1.15 8.84 17.00
C THR A 107 -0.84 7.54 17.72
N ARG A 108 -1.47 7.29 18.88
CA ARG A 108 -1.28 6.06 19.66
C ARG A 108 -1.68 4.80 18.87
N PRO A 109 -2.90 4.67 18.32
CA PRO A 109 -3.24 3.49 17.54
C PRO A 109 -2.38 3.36 16.27
N ALA A 110 -2.03 4.46 15.60
CA ALA A 110 -1.15 4.40 14.43
C ALA A 110 0.23 3.82 14.77
N VAL A 111 0.84 4.24 15.89
CA VAL A 111 2.13 3.71 16.35
C VAL A 111 2.01 2.25 16.77
N LEU A 112 0.94 1.86 17.48
CA LEU A 112 0.72 0.47 17.88
C LEU A 112 0.57 -0.45 16.67
N VAL A 113 -0.28 -0.05 15.71
CA VAL A 113 -0.47 -0.79 14.46
C VAL A 113 0.85 -0.88 13.69
N GLY A 114 1.57 0.23 13.54
CA GLY A 114 2.89 0.25 12.90
C GLY A 114 3.90 -0.67 13.57
N GLY A 115 3.94 -0.69 14.91
CA GLY A 115 4.83 -1.56 15.69
C GLY A 115 4.50 -3.04 15.54
N VAL A 116 3.21 -3.39 15.55
CA VAL A 116 2.76 -4.78 15.33
C VAL A 116 3.10 -5.25 13.91
N LEU A 117 2.84 -4.42 12.88
CA LEU A 117 3.22 -4.75 11.51
C LEU A 117 4.73 -4.89 11.37
N LEU A 118 5.51 -3.99 11.98
CA LEU A 118 6.97 -4.05 11.94
C LEU A 118 7.48 -5.35 12.58
N ALA A 119 6.96 -5.75 13.74
CA ALA A 119 7.32 -7.00 14.39
C ALA A 119 6.97 -8.23 13.54
N PHE A 120 5.79 -8.23 12.91
CA PHE A 120 5.37 -9.29 12.00
C PHE A 120 6.32 -9.42 10.79
N TYR A 121 6.62 -8.31 10.10
CA TYR A 121 7.51 -8.32 8.94
C TYR A 121 8.96 -8.64 9.33
N ALA A 122 9.44 -8.18 10.48
CA ALA A 122 10.76 -8.52 10.98
C ALA A 122 10.89 -10.01 11.31
N PHE A 123 9.87 -10.59 11.95
CA PHE A 123 9.82 -12.03 12.20
C PHE A 123 9.83 -12.83 10.89
N TRP A 124 8.97 -12.45 9.94
CA TRP A 124 8.88 -13.11 8.64
C TRP A 124 10.19 -13.03 7.84
N PHE A 125 10.85 -11.86 7.86
CA PHE A 125 12.16 -11.69 7.23
C PHE A 125 13.23 -12.54 7.92
N SER A 126 13.22 -12.59 9.25
CA SER A 126 14.16 -13.39 10.04
C SER A 126 13.94 -14.90 9.92
N SER A 127 12.73 -15.35 9.59
CA SER A 127 12.44 -16.79 9.43
C SER A 127 12.99 -17.40 8.15
N TRP A 128 13.64 -16.63 7.27
CA TRP A 128 14.17 -17.09 5.98
C TRP A 128 13.12 -17.81 5.11
N SER A 129 11.83 -17.58 5.39
CA SER A 129 10.69 -18.25 4.75
C SER A 129 10.50 -17.85 3.28
N PHE A 130 11.37 -17.00 2.74
CA PHE A 130 11.43 -16.64 1.33
C PHE A 130 12.44 -17.50 0.54
N ILE A 131 13.33 -18.24 1.22
CA ILE A 131 14.36 -19.10 0.58
C ILE A 131 14.06 -20.60 0.74
N ALA A 132 13.29 -21.00 1.76
CA ALA A 132 12.95 -22.40 2.04
C ALA A 132 11.67 -22.87 1.34
#